data_AF-A0A925J7K6-F1
#
_entry.id   AF-A0A925J7K6-F1
#
_cell.length_a   1.000
_cell.length_b   1.000
_cell.length_c   1.000
_cell.angle_alpha   90.00
_cell.angle_beta   90.00
_cell.angle_gamma   90.00
#
_symmetry.space_group_name_H-M   'P 1'
#
loop_
_entity.id
_entity.type
_entity.pdbx_description
1 polymer ?
#
loop_
_entity_poly.entity_id
_entity_poly.type
_entity_poly.pdbx_seq_one_letter_code
_entity_poly.pdbx_strand_id
1 'polypeptide(L)' 'TTTEEGIITVTLKRDHNAILLQVSDNGAGFAIGPSAASSFGMRMVKIFAQKLKAELDIFNKGGACVSMRITKFKIT' A
#
# COMPACT_ATOMS: atom_id res chain seq x y z
N THR A 1 -30.26 8.75 2.53
CA THR A 1 -29.16 9.41 1.81
C THR A 1 -27.98 8.47 1.89
N THR A 2 -27.86 7.55 0.93
CA THR A 2 -26.91 6.44 1.06
C THR A 2 -26.26 6.18 -0.29
N THR A 3 -25.30 7.03 -0.62
CA THR A 3 -24.22 6.68 -1.53
C THR A 3 -22.97 6.65 -0.66
N GLU A 4 -22.66 5.48 -0.09
CA GLU A 4 -21.31 5.24 0.42
C GLU A 4 -20.41 5.08 -0.81
N GLU A 5 -19.84 6.19 -1.27
CA GLU A 5 -18.91 6.18 -2.40
C GLU A 5 -17.67 5.36 -2.04
N GLY A 6 -17.35 4.35 -2.85
CA GLY A 6 -16.10 3.62 -2.74
C GLY A 6 -14.96 4.42 -3.38
N ILE A 7 -14.01 4.86 -2.58
CA ILE A 7 -12.89 5.69 -3.00
C ILE A 7 -11.62 4.87 -2.90
N ILE A 8 -10.87 4.80 -4.00
CA ILE A 8 -9.49 4.32 -4.01
C ILE A 8 -8.58 5.52 -4.28
N THR A 9 -7.62 5.74 -3.41
CA THR A 9 -6.60 6.79 -3.53
C THR A 9 -5.25 6.15 -3.82
N VAL A 10 -4.59 6.62 -4.88
CA VAL A 10 -3.22 6.25 -5.22
C VAL A 10 -2.37 7.50 -5.14
N THR A 11 -1.34 7.48 -4.29
CA THR A 11 -0.40 8.59 -4.11
C THR A 11 1.01 8.10 -4.43
N LEU A 12 1.71 8.84 -5.29
CA LEU A 12 3.14 8.69 -5.51
C LEU A 12 3.79 10.04 -5.26
N LYS A 13 4.63 10.14 -4.24
CA LYS A 13 5.31 11.39 -3.91
C LYS A 13 6.76 11.16 -3.51
N ARG A 14 7.59 12.17 -3.74
CA ARG A 14 8.92 12.22 -3.16
C ARG A 14 8.81 12.66 -1.71
N ASP A 15 9.52 11.97 -0.84
CA ASP A 15 9.63 12.28 0.57
C ASP A 15 11.09 12.17 0.99
N HIS A 16 11.76 13.32 1.06
CA HIS A 16 13.20 13.42 1.28
C HIS A 16 14.01 12.58 0.25
N ASN A 17 14.75 11.59 0.73
CA ASN A 17 15.56 10.64 -0.05
C ASN A 17 14.79 9.35 -0.41
N ALA A 18 13.46 9.39 -0.42
CA ALA A 18 12.63 8.25 -0.79
C ALA A 18 11.51 8.65 -1.75
N ILE A 19 10.97 7.65 -2.43
CA ILE A 19 9.64 7.69 -3.03
C ILE A 19 8.68 6.95 -2.10
N LEU A 20 7.56 7.59 -1.79
CA LEU A 20 6.43 6.97 -1.12
C LEU A 20 5.33 6.68 -2.14
N LEU A 21 5.09 5.39 -2.37
CA LEU A 21 3.88 4.90 -3.04
C LEU A 21 2.89 4.47 -1.97
N GLN A 22 1.70 5.03 -1.98
CA GLN A 22 0.62 4.65 -1.08
C GLN A 22 -0.64 4.37 -1.89
N VAL A 23 -1.29 3.25 -1.60
CA VAL A 23 -2.62 2.91 -2.11
C VAL A 23 -3.53 2.71 -0.91
N SER A 24 -4.65 3.42 -0.87
CA SER A 24 -5.64 3.26 0.19
C SER A 24 -7.05 3.27 -0.36
N ASP A 25 -7.97 2.63 0.35
CA ASP A 25 -9.40 2.75 0.12
C ASP A 25 -10.12 3.25 1.37
N ASN A 26 -11.41 3.58 1.22
CA ASN A 26 -12.31 3.92 2.33
C ASN A 26 -13.26 2.76 2.71
N GLY A 27 -12.90 1.52 2.37
CA GLY A 27 -13.72 0.34 2.59
C GLY A 27 -13.57 -0.24 4.00
N ALA A 28 -13.83 -1.55 4.14
CA ALA A 28 -13.77 -2.24 5.44
C ALA A 28 -12.34 -2.48 5.96
N GLY A 29 -11.32 -2.26 5.13
CA GLY A 29 -9.94 -2.57 5.47
C GLY A 29 -9.58 -4.05 5.37
N PHE A 30 -8.37 -4.39 5.79
CA PHE A 30 -7.89 -5.75 5.90
C PHE A 30 -8.52 -6.45 7.10
N ALA A 31 -8.92 -7.71 6.92
CA ALA A 31 -9.35 -8.56 8.01
C ALA A 31 -8.23 -8.73 9.06
N ILE A 32 -8.58 -8.65 10.34
CA ILE A 32 -7.64 -8.91 11.44
C ILE A 32 -7.39 -10.42 11.48
N GLY A 33 -6.22 -10.86 11.00
CA GLY A 33 -5.82 -12.26 11.02
C GLY A 33 -4.90 -12.69 9.87
N PRO A 34 -4.45 -13.96 9.86
CA PRO A 34 -3.43 -14.47 8.94
C PRO A 34 -3.85 -14.52 7.45
N SER A 35 -5.10 -14.18 7.10
CA SER A 35 -5.63 -14.34 5.73
C SER A 35 -5.22 -13.23 4.76
N ALA A 36 -4.97 -12.00 5.23
CA ALA A 36 -4.56 -10.89 4.35
C ALA A 36 -3.15 -11.10 3.77
N ALA A 37 -2.29 -11.82 4.51
CA ALA A 37 -0.90 -12.04 4.14
C ALA A 37 -0.69 -13.09 3.04
N SER A 38 -1.70 -13.89 2.72
CA SER A 38 -1.59 -15.09 1.87
C SER A 38 -2.20 -14.95 0.47
N SER A 39 -2.89 -13.87 0.14
CA SER A 39 -3.46 -13.69 -1.20
C SER A 39 -2.37 -13.55 -2.27
N PHE A 40 -2.66 -13.97 -3.51
CA PHE A 40 -1.71 -13.87 -4.63
C PHE A 40 -1.25 -12.41 -4.86
N GLY A 41 -2.19 -11.45 -4.84
CA GLY A 41 -1.88 -10.03 -4.99
C GLY A 41 -0.93 -9.53 -3.90
N MET A 42 -1.18 -9.89 -2.64
CA MET A 42 -0.31 -9.47 -1.54
C MET A 42 1.08 -10.13 -1.61
N ARG A 43 1.17 -11.37 -2.10
CA ARG A 43 2.47 -12.01 -2.38
C ARG A 43 3.25 -11.25 -3.46
N MET A 44 2.59 -10.80 -4.52
CA MET A 44 3.24 -9.99 -5.56
C MET A 44 3.77 -8.67 -4.99
N VAL A 45 2.94 -7.93 -4.22
CA VAL A 45 3.36 -6.68 -3.57
C VAL A 45 4.59 -6.89 -2.70
N LYS A 46 4.61 -7.95 -1.88
CA LYS A 46 5.76 -8.32 -1.05
C LYS A 46 7.01 -8.63 -1.88
N ILE A 47 6.90 -9.38 -2.98
CA ILE A 47 8.03 -9.70 -3.87
C ILE A 47 8.60 -8.41 -4.49
N PHE A 48 7.75 -7.49 -4.94
CA PHE A 48 8.22 -6.23 -5.50
C PHE A 48 8.88 -5.33 -4.45
N ALA A 49 8.32 -5.24 -3.24
CA ALA A 49 8.96 -4.53 -2.13
C ALA A 49 10.37 -5.08 -1.84
N GLN A 50 10.52 -6.40 -1.80
CA GLN A 50 11.82 -7.06 -1.61
C GLN A 50 12.80 -6.76 -2.75
N LYS A 51 12.37 -6.86 -4.02
CA LYS A 51 13.22 -6.55 -5.19
C LYS A 51 13.71 -5.10 -5.18
N LEU A 52 12.86 -4.18 -4.74
CA LEU A 52 13.17 -2.75 -4.62
C LEU A 52 13.94 -2.39 -3.34
N LYS A 53 14.11 -3.35 -2.41
CA LYS A 53 14.61 -3.10 -1.05
C LYS A 53 13.85 -1.97 -0.36
N ALA A 54 12.53 -1.98 -0.54
CA ALA A 54 11.61 -1.00 0.01
C ALA A 54 11.07 -1.45 1.38
N GLU A 55 10.74 -0.48 2.22
CA GLU A 55 9.94 -0.73 3.42
C GLU A 55 8.46 -0.83 3.00
N LEU A 56 7.76 -1.87 3.46
CA LEU A 56 6.37 -2.14 3.10
C LEU A 56 5.52 -2.20 4.38
N ASP A 57 4.55 -1.30 4.48
CA ASP A 57 3.56 -1.27 5.56
C ASP A 57 2.18 -1.59 4.99
N ILE A 58 1.45 -2.47 5.70
CA ILE A 58 0.09 -2.86 5.38
C ILE A 58 -0.73 -2.68 6.65
N PHE A 59 -1.71 -1.79 6.63
CA PHE A 59 -2.46 -1.40 7.83
C PHE A 59 -3.87 -0.91 7.47
N ASN A 60 -4.72 -0.75 8.49
CA ASN A 60 -6.04 -0.17 8.33
C ASN A 60 -6.03 1.29 8.81
N LYS A 61 -6.58 2.21 8.00
CA LYS A 61 -6.79 3.62 8.35
C LYS A 61 -7.98 4.18 7.59
N GLY A 62 -9.18 4.08 8.18
CA GLY A 62 -10.42 4.47 7.51
C GLY A 62 -10.76 3.62 6.29
N GLY A 63 -10.17 2.42 6.20
CA GLY A 63 -10.17 1.50 5.05
C GLY A 63 -8.81 0.80 4.94
N ALA A 64 -8.55 0.12 3.83
CA ALA A 64 -7.29 -0.61 3.65
C ALA A 64 -6.19 0.36 3.20
N CYS A 65 -4.96 0.19 3.70
CA CYS A 65 -3.83 1.01 3.29
C CYS A 65 -2.57 0.17 3.10
N VAL A 66 -1.94 0.32 1.93
CA VAL A 66 -0.64 -0.26 1.61
C VAL A 66 0.31 0.88 1.28
N SER A 67 1.44 0.93 1.99
CA SER A 67 2.47 1.94 1.82
C SER A 67 3.80 1.26 1.48
N MET A 68 4.49 1.75 0.46
CA MET A 68 5.81 1.30 0.05
C MET A 68 6.76 2.50 0.00
N ARG A 69 7.79 2.47 0.85
CA ARG A 69 8.84 3.47 0.90
C ARG A 69 10.10 2.94 0.20
N ILE A 70 10.42 3.53 -0.93
CA ILE A 70 11.51 3.11 -1.82
C ILE A 70 12.67 4.11 -1.69
N THR A 71 13.80 3.67 -1.13
CA THR A 71 15.00 4.52 -0.93
C THR A 71 16.07 4.32 -1.99
N LYS A 72 16.02 3.22 -2.76
CA LYS A 72 16.96 2.91 -3.84
C LYS A 72 16.29 3.04 -5.20
N PHE A 73 16.28 4.26 -5.73
CA PHE A 73 15.67 4.55 -7.03
C PHE A 73 16.54 5.53 -7.80
N LYS A 74 16.53 5.42 -9.14
CA LYS A 74 17.11 6.43 -10.03
C LYS A 74 15.97 7.27 -10.58
N ILE A 75 15.99 8.57 -10.30
CA ILE A 75 15.18 9.53 -11.04
C ILE A 75 16.05 9.93 -12.22
N THR A 76 15.82 9.28 -13.35
CA THR A 76 16.46 9.71 -14.61
C THR A 76 15.50 10.67 -15.28
#